data_AF-A0A0M7ATE1-F1
#
_entry.id   AF-A0A0M7ATE1-F1
#
_cell.length_a   1.000
_cell.length_b   1.000
_cell.length_c   1.000
_cell.angle_alpha   90.00
_cell.angle_beta   90.00
_cell.angle_gamma   90.00
#
_symmetry.space_group_name_H-M   'P 1'
#
loop_
_entity.id
_entity.type
_entity.pdbx_description
1 polymer ?
#
loop_
_entity_poly.entity_id
_entity_poly.type
_entity_poly.pdbx_seq_one_letter_code
_entity_poly.pdbx_strand_id
1 'polypeptide(L)'
;MRLMMTFKIPTEAGNKAGARHTIGAAIEKLIADTGAQDAYFYMKDGMRAGTIYFEETDQANLTRYNEPLMESLGAQIDIMPVLNLEDLKRGLQGH
;
A
#
# COMPACT_ATOMS: atom_id res chain seq x y z
N MET A 1 4.37 2.82 -13.85
CA MET A 1 4.20 4.09 -13.11
C MET A 1 4.51 3.76 -11.68
N ARG A 2 5.44 4.53 -11.09
CA ARG A 2 5.79 4.36 -9.70
C ARG A 2 4.68 4.90 -8.83
N LEU A 3 4.17 4.04 -7.97
CA LEU A 3 3.09 4.33 -7.07
C LEU A 3 3.56 4.14 -5.63
N MET A 4 3.02 4.98 -4.75
CA MET A 4 3.07 4.80 -3.32
C MET A 4 1.66 4.47 -2.85
N MET A 5 1.49 3.31 -2.21
CA MET A 5 0.26 2.96 -1.52
C MET A 5 0.50 3.02 -0.03
N THR A 6 -0.35 3.78 0.68
CA THR A 6 -0.41 3.77 2.14
C THR A 6 -1.70 3.13 2.59
N PHE A 7 -1.61 2.19 3.53
CA PHE A 7 -2.79 1.58 4.16
C PHE A 7 -2.80 1.83 5.66
N LYS A 8 -4.00 1.98 6.24
CA LYS A 8 -4.26 2.01 7.68
C LYS A 8 -5.34 1.01 8.03
N ILE A 9 -5.10 0.16 9.02
CA ILE A 9 -6.05 -0.87 9.46
C ILE A 9 -6.73 -0.42 10.75
N PRO A 10 -8.06 -0.22 10.76
CA PRO A 10 -8.80 0.12 11.97
C PRO A 10 -8.50 -0.85 13.11
N THR A 11 -8.34 -0.32 14.32
CA THR A 11 -7.88 -1.10 15.48
C THR A 11 -8.74 -2.33 15.78
N GLU A 12 -10.06 -2.21 15.68
CA GLU A 12 -10.98 -3.33 15.91
C GLU A 12 -10.77 -4.45 14.89
N ALA A 13 -10.75 -4.12 13.59
CA ALA A 13 -10.52 -5.07 12.51
C ALA A 13 -9.13 -5.71 12.62
N GLY A 14 -8.10 -4.90 12.89
CA GLY A 14 -6.74 -5.37 13.11
C GLY A 14 -6.62 -6.29 14.33
N ASN A 15 -7.35 -6.05 15.41
CA ASN A 15 -7.32 -6.94 16.57
C ASN A 15 -8.00 -8.29 16.27
N LYS A 16 -9.15 -8.28 15.56
CA LYS A 16 -9.83 -9.50 15.12
C LYS A 16 -8.95 -10.33 14.18
N ALA A 17 -8.32 -9.69 13.20
CA ALA A 17 -7.42 -10.35 12.26
C ALA A 17 -6.12 -10.83 12.94
N GLY A 18 -5.59 -10.06 13.88
CA GLY A 18 -4.42 -10.43 14.69
C GLY A 18 -4.67 -11.68 15.54
N ALA A 19 -5.84 -11.78 16.18
CA ALA A 19 -6.24 -12.97 16.94
C ALA A 19 -6.39 -14.22 16.06
N ARG A 20 -6.65 -14.05 14.75
CA ARG A 20 -6.74 -15.12 13.76
C ARG A 20 -5.42 -15.35 13.01
N HIS A 21 -4.36 -14.62 13.34
CA HIS A 21 -3.06 -14.64 12.67
C HIS A 21 -3.13 -14.36 11.15
N THR A 22 -4.14 -13.62 10.66
CA THR A 22 -4.35 -13.40 9.21
C THR A 22 -3.70 -12.13 8.66
N ILE A 23 -3.29 -11.19 9.52
CA ILE A 23 -2.68 -9.93 9.07
C ILE A 23 -1.40 -10.17 8.28
N GLY A 24 -0.52 -11.03 8.79
CA GLY A 24 0.77 -11.31 8.14
C GLY A 24 0.57 -11.84 6.72
N ALA A 25 -0.28 -12.86 6.55
CA ALA A 25 -0.60 -13.44 5.25
C ALA A 25 -1.20 -12.42 4.27
N ALA A 26 -2.06 -11.50 4.75
CA ALA A 26 -2.63 -10.45 3.89
C ALA A 26 -1.55 -9.48 3.40
N ILE A 27 -0.61 -9.08 4.27
CA ILE A 27 0.50 -8.20 3.92
C ILE A 27 1.49 -8.91 2.98
N GLU A 28 1.86 -10.15 3.27
CA GLU A 28 2.74 -10.96 2.41
C GLU A 28 2.15 -11.12 1.00
N LYS A 29 0.85 -11.39 0.91
CA LYS A 29 0.13 -11.47 -0.36
C LYS A 29 0.16 -10.14 -1.12
N LEU A 30 -0.07 -9.02 -0.43
CA LEU A 30 0.00 -7.69 -1.05
C LEU A 30 1.38 -7.43 -1.66
N ILE A 31 2.46 -7.71 -0.91
CA ILE A 31 3.84 -7.53 -1.39
C ILE A 31 4.10 -8.41 -2.61
N ALA A 32 3.66 -9.67 -2.57
CA ALA A 32 3.83 -10.59 -3.68
C ALA A 32 3.04 -10.18 -4.94
N ASP A 33 1.79 -9.74 -4.79
CA ASP A 33 0.93 -9.33 -5.91
C ASP A 33 1.38 -8.01 -6.54
N THR A 34 1.95 -7.09 -5.75
CA THR A 34 2.45 -5.79 -6.22
C THR A 34 3.89 -5.82 -6.69
N GLY A 35 4.68 -6.83 -6.27
CA GLY A 35 6.12 -6.85 -6.48
C GLY A 35 6.81 -5.64 -5.84
N ALA A 36 6.31 -5.18 -4.69
CA ALA A 36 6.80 -3.98 -4.02
C ALA A 36 8.32 -4.06 -3.78
N GLN A 37 9.03 -3.00 -4.17
CA GLN A 37 10.49 -2.90 -4.03
C GLN A 37 10.87 -2.51 -2.59
N ASP A 38 10.05 -1.66 -1.98
CA ASP A 38 10.21 -1.19 -0.62
C ASP A 38 8.86 -1.23 0.11
N ALA A 39 8.89 -1.71 1.34
CA ALA A 39 7.73 -1.79 2.22
C ALA A 39 8.13 -1.43 3.65
N TYR A 40 7.44 -0.45 4.24
CA TYR A 40 7.67 0.01 5.60
C TYR A 40 6.39 -0.08 6.40
N PHE A 41 6.47 -0.58 7.63
CA PHE A 41 5.34 -0.76 8.52
C PHE A 41 5.53 0.07 9.79
N TYR A 42 4.47 0.74 10.22
CA TYR A 42 4.54 1.72 11.29
C TYR A 42 3.15 1.96 11.90
N MET A 43 3.10 2.78 12.94
CA MET A 43 1.84 3.22 13.55
C MET A 43 1.43 4.58 12.97
N LYS A 44 0.17 4.72 12.56
CA LYS A 44 -0.39 6.01 12.10
C LYS A 44 -1.76 6.19 12.74
N ASP A 45 -1.97 7.31 13.41
CA ASP A 45 -3.24 7.60 14.11
C ASP A 45 -3.67 6.50 15.10
N GLY A 46 -2.70 5.85 15.75
CA GLY A 46 -2.94 4.71 16.66
C GLY A 46 -3.30 3.39 15.96
N MET A 47 -3.26 3.34 14.63
CA MET A 47 -3.59 2.19 13.80
C MET A 47 -2.34 1.50 13.25
N ARG A 48 -2.45 0.19 12.96
CA ARG A 48 -1.44 -0.54 12.20
C ARG A 48 -1.45 -0.02 10.77
N ALA A 49 -0.31 0.42 10.26
CA ALA A 49 -0.20 1.05 8.96
C ALA A 49 1.04 0.56 8.21
N GLY A 50 1.04 0.79 6.90
CA GLY A 50 2.23 0.59 6.09
C GLY A 50 2.19 1.43 4.81
N THR A 51 3.37 1.66 4.27
CA THR A 51 3.58 2.26 2.96
C THR A 51 4.39 1.30 2.12
N ILE A 52 3.93 1.03 0.90
CA ILE A 52 4.63 0.24 -0.10
C ILE A 52 4.85 1.04 -1.37
N TYR A 53 5.94 0.75 -2.07
CA TYR A 53 6.31 1.36 -3.34
C TYR A 53 6.42 0.28 -4.41
N PHE A 54 5.70 0.44 -5.51
CA PHE A 54 5.64 -0.53 -6.61
C PHE A 54 5.46 0.16 -7.96
N GLU A 55 5.71 -0.59 -9.03
CA GLU A 55 5.49 -0.14 -10.42
C GLU A 55 4.25 -0.82 -10.99
N GLU A 56 3.35 -0.04 -11.56
CA GLU A 56 2.16 -0.57 -12.25
C GLU A 56 1.97 0.11 -13.61
N THR A 57 1.62 -0.68 -14.64
CA THR A 57 1.36 -0.21 -16.01
C THR A 57 -0.13 -0.23 -16.36
N ASP A 58 -0.93 -1.06 -15.69
CA ASP A 58 -2.38 -1.14 -15.84
C ASP A 58 -3.10 -0.73 -14.54
N GLN A 59 -3.77 0.42 -14.56
CA GLN A 59 -4.47 0.94 -13.38
C GLN A 59 -5.62 0.04 -12.90
N ALA A 60 -6.15 -0.85 -13.75
CA ALA A 60 -7.17 -1.81 -13.33
C ALA A 60 -6.67 -2.73 -12.21
N ASN A 61 -5.37 -3.02 -12.16
CA ASN A 61 -4.75 -3.84 -11.13
C ASN A 61 -4.80 -3.21 -9.73
N LEU A 62 -4.99 -1.89 -9.60
CA LEU A 62 -5.12 -1.26 -8.28
C LEU A 62 -6.28 -1.86 -7.48
N THR A 63 -7.38 -2.19 -8.16
CA THR A 63 -8.55 -2.88 -7.57
C THR A 63 -8.17 -4.25 -6.99
N ARG A 64 -7.26 -4.98 -7.66
CA ARG A 64 -6.78 -6.28 -7.19
C ARG A 64 -5.95 -6.17 -5.91
N TYR A 65 -5.32 -5.03 -5.66
CA TYR A 65 -4.46 -4.80 -4.50
C TYR A 65 -5.23 -4.23 -3.31
N ASN A 66 -6.12 -3.26 -3.54
CA ASN A 66 -6.81 -2.55 -2.46
C ASN A 66 -8.03 -3.31 -1.93
N GLU A 67 -8.87 -3.92 -2.78
CA GLU A 67 -10.12 -4.58 -2.39
C GLU A 67 -9.89 -5.68 -1.35
N PRO A 68 -8.90 -6.59 -1.49
CA PRO A 68 -8.68 -7.61 -0.47
C PRO A 68 -8.34 -7.05 0.90
N LEU A 69 -7.62 -5.93 0.98
CA LEU A 69 -7.30 -5.27 2.26
C LEU A 69 -8.52 -4.54 2.83
N MET A 70 -9.31 -3.89 1.98
CA MET A 70 -10.55 -3.22 2.39
C MET A 70 -11.55 -4.24 2.93
N GLU A 71 -11.75 -5.36 2.21
CA GLU A 71 -12.68 -6.41 2.59
C GLU A 71 -12.22 -7.16 3.85
N SER A 72 -10.97 -7.63 3.89
CA SER A 72 -10.51 -8.51 4.98
C SER A 72 -10.09 -7.77 6.25
N LEU A 73 -9.63 -6.52 6.13
CA LEU A 73 -9.07 -5.75 7.24
C LEU A 73 -9.78 -4.41 7.47
N GLY A 74 -10.77 -4.04 6.66
CA GLY A 74 -11.39 -2.71 6.73
C GLY A 74 -10.39 -1.59 6.46
N ALA A 75 -9.33 -1.88 5.69
CA ALA A 75 -8.22 -0.96 5.52
C ALA A 75 -8.64 0.34 4.80
N GLN A 76 -8.14 1.48 5.27
CA GLN A 76 -8.19 2.73 4.51
C GLN A 76 -6.96 2.80 3.61
N ILE A 77 -7.18 2.99 2.32
CA ILE A 77 -6.11 2.97 1.30
C ILE A 77 -6.00 4.35 0.65
N ASP A 78 -4.77 4.83 0.52
CA ASP A 78 -4.40 6.01 -0.28
C ASP A 78 -3.32 5.60 -1.28
N ILE A 79 -3.48 5.98 -2.56
CA ILE A 79 -2.57 5.63 -3.65
C ILE A 79 -2.26 6.90 -4.44
N MET A 80 -0.98 7.19 -4.61
CA MET A 80 -0.55 8.32 -5.43
C MET A 80 0.68 7.97 -6.28
N PRO A 81 0.79 8.55 -7.49
CA PRO A 81 2.04 8.54 -8.23
C PRO A 81 3.14 9.24 -7.45
N VAL A 82 4.36 8.71 -7.55
CA VAL A 82 5.54 9.33 -6.94
C VAL A 82 6.68 9.45 -7.95
N LEU A 83 7.45 10.53 -7.82
CA LEU A 83 8.61 10.82 -8.67
C LEU A 83 9.88 10.53 -7.88
N ASN A 84 10.88 9.93 -8.55
CA ASN A 84 12.24 9.98 -8.02
C ASN A 84 12.90 11.31 -8.42
N LEU A 85 14.16 11.52 -8.02
CA LEU A 85 14.87 12.75 -8.33
C LEU A 85 15.08 12.97 -9.84
N GLU A 86 15.30 11.91 -10.62
CA GLU A 86 15.49 12.00 -12.07
C GLU A 86 14.20 12.41 -12.77
N ASP A 87 13.08 11.80 -12.37
CA ASP A 87 11.75 12.13 -12.86
C ASP A 87 11.40 13.59 -12.57
N LEU A 88 11.65 14.06 -11.35
CA LEU A 88 11.44 15.45 -10.94
C LEU A 88 12.28 16.42 -11.78
N LYS A 89 13.58 16.15 -11.95
CA LYS A 89 14.49 17.00 -12.74
C LYS A 89 14.01 17.12 -14.19
N ARG A 90 13.63 16.01 -14.81
CA ARG A 90 13.11 15.98 -16.17
C ARG A 90 11.80 16.77 -16.30
N GLY A 91 10.89 16.65 -15.33
CA GLY A 91 9.64 17.41 -15.31
C GLY A 91 9.86 18.92 -15.17
N LEU A 92 10.80 19.35 -14.33
CA LEU A 92 11.12 20.77 -14.12
C LEU A 92 11.85 21.44 -15.30
N GLN A 93 12.60 20.68 -16.09
CA GLN A 93 13.29 21.20 -17.28
C GLN A 93 12.34 21.55 -18.44
N GLY A 94 11.10 21.03 -18.41
CA GLY A 94 10.06 21.32 -19.40
C GLY A 94 9.19 22.55 -19.10
N HIS A 95 9.57 23.35 -18.09
CA HIS A 95 8.90 24.59 -17.69
C HIS A 95 9.70 25.83 -18.11
#